data_AF-W9QJB5-F1
#
_entry.id   AF-W9QJB5-F1
#
_cell.length_a   1.000
_cell.length_b   1.000
_cell.length_c   1.000
_cell.angle_alpha   90.00
_cell.angle_beta   90.00
_cell.angle_gamma   90.00
#
_symmetry.space_group_name_H-M   'P 1'
#
loop_
_entity.id
_entity.type
_entity.pdbx_description
1 polymer ?
#
loop_
_entity_poly.entity_id
_entity_poly.type
_entity_poly.pdbx_seq_one_letter_code
_entity_poly.pdbx_strand_id
1 'polypeptide(L)'
;MNHYIRVLSELLTISKNNNSFLSDFLPLAMESPALAEALITYSSGHMSHSDPSYTTVSLTARSRALCELSMTISHPDQTASVTETALSACLILLTSEVCLGSHQSWYNHLVGAKHLIACAQSQADGSLVQGAQALRLTSEGRWILRNFAYHDIIGGVTLGTKPLLSPEYLKDITHEFDTYLGVASQLLVYIGQTTCLSLNTIDIDSGIHPSRNHLSIQHEIESWKCLTGTPSTLQAAAYAYRGAALIYLYRKMRRHLEIDSNYSLTYGIPLSTLNEKLQTIVANTLDSIGQVPENDVSESSLLFPLFIVGGEVERTDQMEFVRTRLQVSYNKRRFRNISRALEVLEELWVYRLIQDVVGGERPDWEDILKSSQEPLLLT
;
A
#
# COMPACT_ATOMS: atom_id res chain seq x y z
N MET A 1 -24.76 -0.89 -3.89
CA MET A 1 -24.26 -0.68 -5.26
C MET A 1 -24.20 0.80 -5.67
N ASN A 2 -25.31 1.56 -5.67
CA ASN A 2 -25.26 2.99 -6.08
C ASN A 2 -24.22 3.83 -5.30
N HIS A 3 -24.16 3.63 -3.97
CA HIS A 3 -23.14 4.27 -3.11
C HIS A 3 -21.70 3.90 -3.52
N TYR A 4 -21.45 2.64 -3.92
CA TYR A 4 -20.14 2.24 -4.42
C TYR A 4 -19.76 3.04 -5.68
N ILE A 5 -20.66 3.04 -6.66
CA ILE A 5 -20.44 3.65 -7.97
C ILE A 5 -20.20 5.15 -7.85
N ARG A 6 -21.03 5.85 -7.07
CA ARG A 6 -21.02 7.32 -6.99
C ARG A 6 -20.12 7.91 -5.91
N VAL A 7 -19.76 7.13 -4.90
CA VAL A 7 -19.03 7.64 -3.73
C VAL A 7 -17.74 6.88 -3.52
N LEU A 8 -17.78 5.59 -3.15
CA LEU A 8 -16.56 4.86 -2.78
C LEU A 8 -15.53 4.79 -3.91
N SER A 9 -15.96 4.54 -5.15
CA SER A 9 -15.05 4.46 -6.30
C SER A 9 -14.26 5.76 -6.49
N GLU A 10 -14.86 6.93 -6.20
CA GLU A 10 -14.20 8.24 -6.28
C GLU A 10 -13.30 8.53 -5.09
N LEU A 11 -13.64 8.01 -3.90
CA LEU A 11 -12.83 8.16 -2.70
C LEU A 11 -11.56 7.30 -2.74
N LEU A 12 -11.56 6.22 -3.51
CA LEU A 12 -10.46 5.27 -3.63
C LEU A 12 -9.48 5.60 -4.76
N THR A 13 -9.96 6.25 -5.83
CA THR A 13 -9.14 6.48 -7.02
C THR A 13 -8.37 7.79 -6.96
N ILE A 14 -7.18 7.81 -7.56
CA ILE A 14 -6.35 9.00 -7.76
C ILE A 14 -6.81 9.83 -8.97
N SER A 15 -7.65 9.26 -9.86
CA SER A 15 -8.12 9.91 -11.07
C SER A 15 -9.53 9.48 -11.44
N LYS A 16 -10.46 10.44 -11.54
CA LYS A 16 -11.84 10.17 -12.01
C LYS A 16 -11.88 9.64 -13.45
N ASN A 17 -10.95 10.07 -14.29
CA ASN A 17 -10.91 9.70 -15.71
C ASN A 17 -10.34 8.29 -15.93
N ASN A 18 -9.55 7.79 -14.99
CA ASN A 18 -8.88 6.49 -15.06
C ASN A 18 -9.26 5.64 -13.84
N ASN A 19 -10.56 5.43 -13.65
CA ASN A 19 -11.09 4.74 -12.48
C ASN A 19 -11.38 3.26 -12.78
N SER A 20 -10.37 2.41 -12.59
CA SER A 20 -10.49 0.96 -12.77
C SER A 20 -11.47 0.28 -11.80
N PHE A 21 -11.83 0.92 -10.68
CA PHE A 21 -12.92 0.40 -9.82
C PHE A 21 -14.27 0.39 -10.55
N LEU A 22 -14.42 1.23 -11.57
CA LEU A 22 -15.62 1.29 -12.40
C LEU A 22 -15.42 0.59 -13.75
N SER A 23 -14.30 0.82 -14.45
CA SER A 23 -14.11 0.29 -15.80
C SER A 23 -13.79 -1.20 -15.83
N ASP A 24 -12.95 -1.67 -14.91
CA ASP A 24 -12.38 -3.03 -14.95
C ASP A 24 -13.06 -3.90 -13.89
N PHE A 25 -13.29 -3.34 -12.71
CA PHE A 25 -13.75 -4.08 -11.54
C PHE A 25 -15.28 -4.24 -11.44
N LEU A 26 -16.05 -3.20 -11.75
CA LEU A 26 -17.51 -3.26 -11.63
C LEU A 26 -18.15 -4.31 -12.58
N PRO A 27 -17.68 -4.51 -13.82
CA PRO A 27 -18.17 -5.59 -14.68
C PRO A 27 -18.00 -6.98 -14.04
N LEU A 28 -16.84 -7.27 -13.43
CA LEU A 28 -16.58 -8.53 -12.72
C LEU A 28 -17.60 -8.77 -11.60
N ALA A 29 -18.01 -7.70 -10.90
CA ALA A 29 -18.98 -7.80 -9.82
C ALA A 29 -20.39 -8.18 -10.29
N MET A 30 -20.74 -7.90 -11.54
CA MET A 30 -22.03 -8.31 -12.11
C MET A 30 -22.08 -9.81 -12.40
N GLU A 31 -20.92 -10.46 -12.52
CA GLU A 31 -20.79 -11.89 -12.84
C GLU A 31 -20.51 -12.76 -11.59
N SER A 32 -20.25 -12.14 -10.44
CA SER A 32 -19.85 -12.83 -9.22
C SER A 32 -20.67 -12.40 -8.00
N PRO A 33 -21.52 -13.30 -7.44
CA PRO A 33 -22.27 -13.04 -6.22
C PRO A 33 -21.37 -12.68 -5.02
N ALA A 34 -20.24 -13.37 -4.88
CA ALA A 34 -19.26 -13.10 -3.84
C ALA A 34 -18.73 -11.66 -3.93
N LEU A 35 -18.39 -11.23 -5.14
CA LEU A 35 -17.86 -9.89 -5.39
C LEU A 35 -18.92 -8.79 -5.20
N ALA A 36 -20.14 -9.04 -5.68
CA ALA A 36 -21.27 -8.13 -5.49
C ALA A 36 -21.58 -7.90 -4.00
N GLU A 37 -21.64 -8.98 -3.21
CA GLU A 37 -21.87 -8.89 -1.76
C GLU A 37 -20.68 -8.25 -1.02
N ALA A 38 -19.44 -8.46 -1.48
CA ALA A 38 -18.26 -7.75 -0.94
C ALA A 38 -18.37 -6.23 -1.20
N LEU A 39 -18.83 -5.81 -2.38
CA LEU A 39 -19.09 -4.40 -2.67
C LEU A 39 -20.22 -3.81 -1.83
N ILE A 40 -21.28 -4.59 -1.57
CA ILE A 40 -22.38 -4.18 -0.68
C ILE A 40 -21.86 -4.05 0.74
N THR A 41 -21.04 -4.99 1.21
CA THR A 41 -20.38 -4.95 2.52
C THR A 41 -19.62 -3.64 2.70
N TYR A 42 -18.76 -3.31 1.72
CA TYR A 42 -17.95 -2.10 1.80
C TYR A 42 -18.83 -0.84 1.74
N SER A 43 -19.79 -0.80 0.82
CA SER A 43 -20.72 0.33 0.67
C SER A 43 -21.49 0.63 1.95
N SER A 44 -22.17 -0.38 2.48
CA SER A 44 -23.03 -0.24 3.65
C SER A 44 -22.21 0.00 4.93
N GLY A 45 -21.03 -0.62 5.05
CA GLY A 45 -20.11 -0.34 6.15
C GLY A 45 -19.57 1.09 6.11
N HIS A 46 -19.32 1.65 4.93
CA HIS A 46 -18.95 3.06 4.83
C HIS A 46 -20.15 3.97 5.20
N MET A 47 -21.35 3.65 4.71
CA MET A 47 -22.57 4.41 5.03
C MET A 47 -22.93 4.37 6.53
N SER A 48 -22.53 3.31 7.25
CA SER A 48 -22.85 3.17 8.68
C SER A 48 -22.23 4.24 9.58
N HIS A 49 -21.18 4.92 9.10
CA HIS A 49 -20.60 6.08 9.78
C HIS A 49 -21.59 7.25 9.90
N SER A 50 -22.50 7.42 8.93
CA SER A 50 -23.52 8.48 8.95
C SER A 50 -24.90 7.96 9.36
N ASP A 51 -25.20 6.69 9.07
CA ASP A 51 -26.47 6.06 9.41
C ASP A 51 -26.22 4.63 9.96
N PRO A 52 -26.24 4.45 11.29
CA PRO A 52 -25.96 3.16 11.93
C PRO A 52 -26.86 2.00 11.48
N SER A 53 -28.02 2.25 10.86
CA SER A 53 -28.91 1.20 10.34
C SER A 53 -28.24 0.33 9.27
N TYR A 54 -27.23 0.85 8.56
CA TYR A 54 -26.45 0.10 7.58
C TYR A 54 -25.46 -0.89 8.19
N THR A 55 -25.22 -0.86 9.51
CA THR A 55 -24.30 -1.80 10.19
C THR A 55 -24.76 -3.25 9.99
N THR A 56 -26.04 -3.53 10.24
CA THR A 56 -26.61 -4.89 10.06
C THR A 56 -26.57 -5.31 8.60
N VAL A 57 -26.78 -4.38 7.67
CA VAL A 57 -26.69 -4.64 6.22
C VAL A 57 -25.27 -5.05 5.85
N SER A 58 -24.26 -4.32 6.35
CA SER A 58 -22.85 -4.62 6.10
C SER A 58 -22.45 -6.00 6.63
N LEU A 59 -22.83 -6.32 7.87
CA LEU A 59 -22.52 -7.63 8.46
C LEU A 59 -23.21 -8.78 7.71
N THR A 60 -24.46 -8.59 7.29
CA THR A 60 -25.21 -9.60 6.52
C THR A 60 -24.57 -9.82 5.15
N ALA A 61 -24.26 -8.74 4.42
CA ALA A 61 -23.59 -8.80 3.14
C ALA A 61 -22.20 -9.46 3.26
N ARG A 62 -21.47 -9.17 4.34
CA ARG A 62 -20.15 -9.78 4.59
C ARG A 62 -20.27 -11.29 4.77
N SER A 63 -21.23 -11.74 5.56
CA SER A 63 -21.48 -13.17 5.75
C SER A 63 -21.80 -13.85 4.42
N ARG A 64 -22.63 -13.22 3.57
CA ARG A 64 -22.96 -13.76 2.25
C ARG A 64 -21.75 -13.80 1.32
N ALA A 65 -20.97 -12.72 1.26
CA ALA A 65 -19.76 -12.65 0.47
C ALA A 65 -18.78 -13.78 0.83
N LEU A 66 -18.58 -14.05 2.12
CA LEU A 66 -17.72 -15.13 2.60
C LEU A 66 -18.27 -16.52 2.25
N CYS A 67 -19.58 -16.74 2.38
CA CYS A 67 -20.22 -18.00 1.99
C CYS A 67 -20.09 -18.25 0.48
N GLU A 68 -20.43 -17.26 -0.35
CA GLU A 68 -20.33 -17.35 -1.81
C GLU A 68 -18.89 -17.55 -2.28
N LEU A 69 -17.94 -16.83 -1.66
CA LEU A 69 -16.51 -17.01 -1.93
C LEU A 69 -16.06 -18.43 -1.56
N SER A 70 -16.45 -18.91 -0.37
CA SER A 70 -16.10 -20.27 0.08
C SER A 70 -16.66 -21.35 -0.83
N MET A 71 -17.90 -21.20 -1.32
CA MET A 71 -18.48 -22.14 -2.29
C MET A 71 -17.70 -22.10 -3.60
N THR A 72 -17.44 -20.90 -4.12
CA THR A 72 -16.71 -20.68 -5.38
C THR A 72 -15.32 -21.32 -5.36
N ILE A 73 -14.53 -21.10 -4.30
CA ILE A 73 -13.17 -21.64 -4.20
C ILE A 73 -13.11 -23.15 -3.93
N SER A 74 -14.20 -23.74 -3.42
CA SER A 74 -14.26 -25.18 -3.12
C SER A 74 -14.54 -26.03 -4.36
N HIS A 75 -14.97 -25.43 -5.46
CA HIS A 75 -15.19 -26.15 -6.71
C HIS A 75 -13.84 -26.46 -7.42
N PRO A 76 -13.62 -27.72 -7.86
CA PRO A 76 -12.35 -28.15 -8.45
C PRO A 76 -12.10 -27.61 -9.87
N ASP A 77 -13.16 -27.30 -10.64
CA ASP A 77 -13.07 -26.77 -12.00
C ASP A 77 -13.18 -25.24 -12.00
N GLN A 78 -12.07 -24.55 -11.68
CA GLN A 78 -12.02 -23.08 -11.73
C GLN A 78 -11.55 -22.61 -13.11
N THR A 79 -12.42 -21.88 -13.81
CA THR A 79 -12.03 -21.14 -15.01
C THR A 79 -11.24 -19.88 -14.63
N ALA A 80 -10.49 -19.30 -15.57
CA ALA A 80 -9.74 -18.06 -15.34
C ALA A 80 -10.62 -16.92 -14.79
N SER A 81 -11.82 -16.74 -15.34
CA SER A 81 -12.80 -15.73 -14.89
C SER A 81 -13.29 -15.99 -13.45
N VAL A 82 -13.50 -17.24 -13.07
CA VAL A 82 -13.86 -17.60 -11.68
C VAL A 82 -12.71 -17.26 -10.72
N THR A 83 -11.47 -17.55 -11.10
CA THR A 83 -10.30 -17.17 -10.30
C THR A 83 -10.16 -15.65 -10.17
N GLU A 84 -10.32 -14.89 -11.26
CA GLU A 84 -10.26 -13.42 -11.27
C GLU A 84 -11.34 -12.78 -10.38
N THR A 85 -12.57 -13.28 -10.45
CA THR A 85 -13.68 -12.77 -9.61
C THR A 85 -13.52 -13.14 -8.14
N ALA A 86 -13.04 -14.36 -7.83
CA ALA A 86 -12.72 -14.76 -6.46
C ALA A 86 -11.56 -13.93 -5.86
N LEU A 87 -10.50 -13.69 -6.65
CA LEU A 87 -9.40 -12.81 -6.28
C LEU A 87 -9.88 -11.40 -5.97
N SER A 88 -10.70 -10.86 -6.86
CA SER A 88 -11.32 -9.54 -6.74
C SER A 88 -12.15 -9.44 -5.44
N ALA A 89 -12.85 -10.52 -5.06
CA ALA A 89 -13.64 -10.56 -3.83
C ALA A 89 -12.75 -10.54 -2.59
N CYS A 90 -11.66 -11.31 -2.58
CA CYS A 90 -10.65 -11.24 -1.51
C CYS A 90 -10.09 -9.81 -1.34
N LEU A 91 -9.74 -9.14 -2.44
CA LEU A 91 -9.15 -7.80 -2.40
C LEU A 91 -10.13 -6.73 -1.91
N ILE A 92 -11.41 -6.81 -2.27
CA ILE A 92 -12.43 -5.90 -1.72
C ILE A 92 -12.74 -6.19 -0.26
N LEU A 93 -12.84 -7.47 0.13
CA LEU A 93 -13.04 -7.80 1.54
C LEU A 93 -11.88 -7.26 2.38
N LEU A 94 -10.64 -7.45 1.92
CA LEU A 94 -9.45 -6.84 2.51
C LEU A 94 -9.57 -5.32 2.62
N THR A 95 -9.82 -4.64 1.50
CA THR A 95 -9.90 -3.17 1.46
C THR A 95 -11.00 -2.66 2.39
N SER A 96 -12.16 -3.32 2.39
CA SER A 96 -13.27 -2.98 3.27
C SER A 96 -12.90 -3.14 4.75
N GLU A 97 -12.20 -4.20 5.12
CA GLU A 97 -11.77 -4.41 6.51
C GLU A 97 -10.76 -3.37 6.97
N VAL A 98 -9.78 -3.04 6.12
CA VAL A 98 -8.78 -1.99 6.39
C VAL A 98 -9.45 -0.63 6.56
N CYS A 99 -10.32 -0.24 5.62
CA CYS A 99 -10.96 1.07 5.63
C CYS A 99 -12.04 1.21 6.71
N LEU A 100 -12.69 0.12 7.13
CA LEU A 100 -13.75 0.14 8.15
C LEU A 100 -13.24 -0.17 9.56
N GLY A 101 -11.96 -0.51 9.74
CA GLY A 101 -11.37 -0.81 11.05
C GLY A 101 -11.72 -2.20 11.61
N SER A 102 -11.88 -3.21 10.74
CA SER A 102 -12.07 -4.60 11.15
C SER A 102 -10.71 -5.30 11.25
N HIS A 103 -10.18 -5.44 12.46
CA HIS A 103 -8.74 -5.66 12.67
C HIS A 103 -8.24 -7.12 12.62
N GLN A 104 -9.09 -8.11 12.33
CA GLN A 104 -8.72 -9.52 12.61
C GLN A 104 -8.54 -10.42 11.38
N SER A 105 -8.96 -10.03 10.17
CA SER A 105 -8.99 -10.99 9.05
C SER A 105 -8.48 -10.45 7.71
N TRP A 106 -8.16 -9.17 7.60
CA TRP A 106 -7.71 -8.56 6.34
C TRP A 106 -6.50 -9.31 5.75
N TYR A 107 -5.54 -9.73 6.58
CA TYR A 107 -4.34 -10.44 6.12
C TYR A 107 -4.67 -11.85 5.62
N ASN A 108 -5.69 -12.50 6.17
CA ASN A 108 -6.15 -13.81 5.68
C ASN A 108 -6.71 -13.69 4.26
N HIS A 109 -7.41 -12.60 3.93
CA HIS A 109 -7.84 -12.34 2.55
C HIS A 109 -6.66 -12.15 1.61
N LEU A 110 -5.61 -11.45 2.06
CA LEU A 110 -4.39 -11.27 1.27
C LEU A 110 -3.67 -12.61 1.03
N VAL A 111 -3.57 -13.44 2.07
CA VAL A 111 -3.01 -14.80 1.96
C VAL A 111 -3.86 -15.67 1.04
N GLY A 112 -5.19 -15.60 1.13
CA GLY A 112 -6.11 -16.29 0.22
C GLY A 112 -5.89 -15.84 -1.24
N ALA A 113 -5.79 -14.54 -1.47
CA ALA A 113 -5.51 -13.98 -2.80
C ALA A 113 -4.17 -14.46 -3.37
N LYS A 114 -3.11 -14.55 -2.54
CA LYS A 114 -1.83 -15.14 -2.95
C LYS A 114 -1.99 -16.56 -3.48
N HIS A 115 -2.76 -17.41 -2.78
CA HIS A 115 -2.99 -18.79 -3.20
C HIS A 115 -3.79 -18.86 -4.51
N LEU A 116 -4.81 -18.03 -4.65
CA LEU A 116 -5.59 -17.94 -5.89
C LEU A 116 -4.73 -17.45 -7.07
N ILE A 117 -3.82 -16.50 -6.86
CA ILE A 117 -2.84 -16.09 -7.89
C ILE A 117 -1.99 -17.29 -8.30
N ALA A 118 -1.48 -18.08 -7.34
CA ALA A 118 -0.67 -19.26 -7.63
C ALA A 118 -1.45 -20.35 -8.41
N CYS A 119 -2.74 -20.47 -8.15
CA CYS A 119 -3.64 -21.41 -8.84
C CYS A 119 -4.15 -20.90 -10.20
N ALA A 120 -3.93 -19.63 -10.55
CA ALA A 120 -4.43 -19.07 -11.80
C ALA A 120 -3.80 -19.79 -13.01
N GLN A 121 -4.63 -20.10 -14.00
CA GLN A 121 -4.24 -20.83 -15.20
C GLN A 121 -4.88 -20.22 -16.43
N SER A 122 -4.13 -20.12 -17.52
CA SER A 122 -4.62 -19.63 -18.80
C SER A 122 -3.86 -20.29 -19.95
N GLN A 123 -4.50 -20.39 -21.11
CA GLN A 123 -3.89 -20.92 -22.33
C GLN A 123 -3.38 -19.74 -23.18
N ALA A 124 -2.08 -19.73 -23.49
CA ALA A 124 -1.47 -18.75 -24.38
C ALA A 124 -0.51 -19.46 -25.36
N ASP A 125 -0.68 -19.17 -26.65
CA ASP A 125 0.16 -19.71 -27.74
C ASP A 125 0.31 -21.25 -27.72
N GLY A 126 -0.76 -21.96 -27.32
CA GLY A 126 -0.78 -23.43 -27.22
C GLY A 126 -0.04 -23.98 -26.01
N SER A 127 0.37 -23.13 -25.06
CA SER A 127 1.02 -23.49 -23.80
C SER A 127 0.18 -23.09 -22.59
N LEU A 128 0.22 -23.92 -21.54
CA LEU A 128 -0.40 -23.59 -20.26
C LEU A 128 0.51 -22.61 -19.51
N VAL A 129 0.00 -21.41 -19.28
CA VAL A 129 0.62 -20.41 -18.40
C VAL A 129 -0.06 -20.46 -17.05
N GLN A 130 0.72 -20.34 -15.98
CA GLN A 130 0.22 -20.42 -14.60
C GLN A 130 0.65 -19.19 -13.79
N GLY A 131 0.04 -19.01 -12.61
CA GLY A 131 0.46 -18.01 -11.66
C GLY A 131 0.10 -16.58 -12.08
N ALA A 132 0.92 -15.63 -11.61
CA ALA A 132 0.78 -14.22 -12.00
C ALA A 132 0.96 -14.02 -13.52
N GLN A 133 1.74 -14.84 -14.21
CA GLN A 133 1.89 -14.76 -15.67
C GLN A 133 0.56 -15.04 -16.38
N ALA A 134 -0.26 -15.97 -15.86
CA ALA A 134 -1.57 -16.27 -16.45
C ALA A 134 -2.51 -15.07 -16.36
N LEU A 135 -2.56 -14.42 -15.18
CA LEU A 135 -3.38 -13.22 -14.93
C LEU A 135 -2.91 -12.03 -15.77
N ARG A 136 -1.63 -11.93 -16.12
CA ARG A 136 -1.12 -10.82 -16.92
C ARG A 136 -1.67 -10.77 -18.35
N LEU A 137 -2.26 -11.86 -18.83
CA LEU A 137 -2.79 -11.95 -20.19
C LEU A 137 -4.04 -11.08 -20.40
N THR A 138 -4.83 -10.84 -19.35
CA THR A 138 -6.08 -10.06 -19.39
C THR A 138 -5.88 -8.66 -18.77
N SER A 139 -6.70 -7.69 -19.15
CA SER A 139 -6.70 -6.35 -18.52
C SER A 139 -7.07 -6.44 -17.04
N GLU A 140 -8.06 -7.26 -16.74
CA GLU A 140 -8.63 -7.48 -15.42
C GLU A 140 -7.59 -8.13 -14.51
N GLY A 141 -6.91 -9.18 -14.97
CA GLY A 141 -5.86 -9.84 -14.23
C GLY A 141 -4.64 -8.95 -13.99
N ARG A 142 -4.25 -8.08 -14.94
CA ARG A 142 -3.20 -7.06 -14.69
C ARG A 142 -3.62 -6.06 -13.61
N TRP A 143 -4.87 -5.60 -13.62
CA TRP A 143 -5.39 -4.73 -12.56
C TRP A 143 -5.41 -5.45 -11.20
N ILE A 144 -5.88 -6.70 -11.14
CA ILE A 144 -5.91 -7.52 -9.91
C ILE A 144 -4.50 -7.65 -9.32
N LEU A 145 -3.48 -7.92 -10.16
CA LEU A 145 -2.10 -8.05 -9.72
C LEU A 145 -1.54 -6.73 -9.16
N ARG A 146 -1.85 -5.59 -9.78
CA ARG A 146 -1.43 -4.28 -9.27
C ARG A 146 -2.14 -3.92 -7.96
N ASN A 147 -3.43 -4.23 -7.86
CA ASN A 147 -4.20 -4.05 -6.62
C ASN A 147 -3.65 -4.93 -5.48
N PHE A 148 -3.43 -6.22 -5.74
CA PHE A 148 -2.79 -7.14 -4.79
C PHE A 148 -1.41 -6.62 -4.35
N ALA A 149 -0.56 -6.20 -5.29
CA ALA A 149 0.76 -5.66 -5.00
C ALA A 149 0.73 -4.46 -4.07
N TYR A 150 -0.19 -3.53 -4.29
CA TYR A 150 -0.35 -2.36 -3.45
C TYR A 150 -0.59 -2.77 -2.00
N HIS A 151 -1.53 -3.69 -1.76
CA HIS A 151 -1.82 -4.17 -0.41
C HIS A 151 -0.70 -5.00 0.21
N ASP A 152 -0.08 -5.89 -0.57
CA ASP A 152 1.00 -6.77 -0.11
C ASP A 152 2.27 -6.01 0.24
N ILE A 153 2.71 -5.11 -0.63
CA ILE A 153 3.97 -4.39 -0.47
C ILE A 153 3.85 -3.31 0.61
N ILE A 154 2.80 -2.48 0.57
CA ILE A 154 2.61 -1.42 1.56
C ILE A 154 2.26 -2.01 2.92
N GLY A 155 1.49 -3.11 2.97
CA GLY A 155 1.26 -3.86 4.21
C GLY A 155 2.54 -4.43 4.81
N GLY A 156 3.46 -4.94 3.97
CA GLY A 156 4.78 -5.41 4.42
C GLY A 156 5.63 -4.34 5.12
N VAL A 157 5.47 -3.06 4.74
CA VAL A 157 6.18 -1.95 5.39
C VAL A 157 5.76 -1.81 6.86
N THR A 158 4.45 -1.73 7.15
CA THR A 158 3.98 -1.55 8.53
C THR A 158 4.05 -2.81 9.37
N LEU A 159 3.96 -3.99 8.75
CA LEU A 159 4.15 -5.28 9.42
C LEU A 159 5.62 -5.62 9.70
N GLY A 160 6.57 -4.93 9.04
CA GLY A 160 7.99 -5.29 9.10
C GLY A 160 8.30 -6.65 8.48
N THR A 161 7.47 -7.12 7.54
CA THR A 161 7.60 -8.42 6.88
C THR A 161 7.89 -8.28 5.39
N LYS A 162 8.47 -9.33 4.79
CA LYS A 162 8.59 -9.41 3.33
C LYS A 162 7.20 -9.55 2.69
N PRO A 163 6.99 -9.03 1.47
CA PRO A 163 5.78 -9.26 0.69
C PRO A 163 5.54 -10.76 0.49
N LEU A 164 4.27 -11.15 0.42
CA LEU A 164 3.85 -12.52 0.18
C LEU A 164 4.30 -13.06 -1.17
N LEU A 165 4.39 -12.18 -2.19
CA LEU A 165 4.92 -12.49 -3.50
C LEU A 165 6.09 -11.58 -3.86
N SER A 166 7.08 -12.14 -4.54
CA SER A 166 8.21 -11.39 -5.08
C SER A 166 7.72 -10.30 -6.05
N PRO A 167 8.06 -9.00 -5.89
CA PRO A 167 7.53 -7.91 -6.72
C PRO A 167 7.82 -8.01 -8.23
N GLU A 168 8.65 -8.95 -8.65
CA GLU A 168 9.09 -9.17 -10.04
C GLU A 168 7.95 -9.39 -11.02
N TYR A 169 6.81 -9.94 -10.59
CA TYR A 169 5.65 -10.13 -11.48
C TYR A 169 5.10 -8.81 -12.03
N LEU A 170 5.38 -7.68 -11.36
CA LEU A 170 4.91 -6.34 -11.75
C LEU A 170 5.69 -5.69 -12.89
N LYS A 171 6.93 -6.13 -13.19
CA LYS A 171 7.89 -5.38 -14.03
C LYS A 171 7.34 -4.91 -15.38
N ASP A 172 6.44 -5.68 -15.98
CA ASP A 172 5.91 -5.36 -17.32
C ASP A 172 4.51 -4.75 -17.28
N ILE A 173 3.95 -4.51 -16.09
CA ILE A 173 2.60 -3.93 -15.93
C ILE A 173 2.63 -2.62 -15.12
N THR A 174 3.80 -2.19 -14.65
CA THR A 174 3.97 -0.92 -13.90
C THR A 174 3.85 0.34 -14.76
N HIS A 175 3.90 0.21 -16.08
CA HIS A 175 3.73 1.31 -17.02
C HIS A 175 2.26 1.70 -17.21
N GLU A 176 1.32 0.83 -16.82
CA GLU A 176 -0.11 1.11 -16.87
C GLU A 176 -0.52 2.13 -15.80
N PHE A 177 -1.55 2.91 -16.09
CA PHE A 177 -2.12 3.82 -15.11
C PHE A 177 -2.77 3.03 -13.97
N ASP A 178 -2.43 3.40 -12.73
CA ASP A 178 -2.93 2.75 -11.53
C ASP A 178 -3.99 3.55 -10.80
N THR A 179 -5.05 2.87 -10.38
CA THR A 179 -6.18 3.53 -9.73
C THR A 179 -5.81 4.08 -8.34
N TYR A 180 -4.86 3.46 -7.63
CA TYR A 180 -4.37 3.95 -6.35
C TYR A 180 -3.18 4.91 -6.53
N LEU A 181 -2.26 4.59 -7.44
CA LEU A 181 -0.94 5.24 -7.51
C LEU A 181 -0.72 6.13 -8.74
N GLY A 182 -1.62 6.10 -9.71
CA GLY A 182 -1.50 6.83 -10.95
C GLY A 182 -0.30 6.34 -11.74
N VAL A 183 0.73 7.17 -11.84
CA VAL A 183 1.96 6.85 -12.60
C VAL A 183 3.08 6.27 -11.74
N ALA A 184 2.84 6.06 -10.45
CA ALA A 184 3.87 5.72 -9.46
C ALA A 184 4.07 4.21 -9.23
N SER A 185 3.41 3.32 -9.97
CA SER A 185 3.41 1.87 -9.70
C SER A 185 4.79 1.22 -9.67
N GLN A 186 5.75 1.73 -10.46
CA GLN A 186 7.13 1.23 -10.42
C GLN A 186 7.80 1.43 -9.04
N LEU A 187 7.39 2.45 -8.29
CA LEU A 187 7.93 2.71 -6.96
C LEU A 187 7.53 1.63 -5.94
N LEU A 188 6.38 0.95 -6.13
CA LEU A 188 6.02 -0.22 -5.31
C LEU A 188 7.06 -1.32 -5.42
N VAL A 189 7.59 -1.57 -6.63
CA VAL A 189 8.61 -2.61 -6.83
C VAL A 189 9.84 -2.31 -5.98
N TYR A 190 10.29 -1.04 -5.94
CA TYR A 190 11.45 -0.64 -5.14
C TYR A 190 11.17 -0.68 -3.63
N ILE A 191 9.96 -0.30 -3.20
CA ILE A 191 9.53 -0.44 -1.79
C ILE A 191 9.55 -1.92 -1.39
N GLY A 192 8.97 -2.81 -2.20
CA GLY A 192 8.98 -4.25 -1.96
C GLY A 192 10.41 -4.82 -1.91
N GLN A 193 11.30 -4.39 -2.80
CA GLN A 193 12.71 -4.79 -2.73
C GLN A 193 13.40 -4.29 -1.46
N THR A 194 13.08 -3.06 -1.01
CA THR A 194 13.59 -2.48 0.24
C THR A 194 13.15 -3.29 1.46
N THR A 195 11.89 -3.73 1.50
CA THR A 195 11.40 -4.61 2.59
C THR A 195 12.17 -5.94 2.64
N CYS A 196 12.64 -6.46 1.51
CA CYS A 196 13.42 -7.69 1.41
C CYS A 196 14.91 -7.55 1.76
N LEU A 197 15.45 -6.33 1.92
CA LEU A 197 16.83 -6.11 2.35
C LEU A 197 17.06 -6.72 3.74
N SER A 198 18.01 -7.66 3.80
CA SER A 198 18.42 -8.37 5.00
C SER A 198 19.37 -7.53 5.85
N LEU A 199 19.27 -7.71 7.17
CA LEU A 199 20.26 -7.27 8.16
C LEU A 199 21.53 -8.14 8.12
N ASN A 200 21.43 -9.38 7.64
CA ASN A 200 22.51 -10.35 7.69
C ASN A 200 23.30 -10.36 6.38
N THR A 201 24.57 -9.97 6.44
CA THR A 201 25.57 -10.07 5.37
C THR A 201 25.98 -11.51 5.02
N ILE A 202 25.50 -12.51 5.77
CA ILE A 202 25.86 -13.93 5.58
C ILE A 202 25.12 -14.56 4.38
N ASP A 203 24.04 -13.95 3.89
CA ASP A 203 23.32 -14.41 2.68
C ASP A 203 24.03 -14.09 1.36
N ILE A 204 25.25 -13.52 1.41
CA ILE A 204 26.07 -13.31 0.21
C ILE A 204 26.60 -14.67 -0.32
N ASP A 205 26.65 -15.71 0.52
CA ASP A 205 27.29 -17.00 0.19
C ASP A 205 26.33 -18.05 -0.43
N SER A 206 25.02 -17.81 -0.44
CA SER A 206 24.03 -18.80 -0.90
C SER A 206 23.63 -18.68 -2.37
N GLY A 207 24.19 -17.74 -3.13
CA GLY A 207 24.33 -17.81 -4.60
C GLY A 207 23.07 -17.94 -5.49
N ILE A 208 21.86 -17.94 -4.95
CA ILE A 208 20.66 -18.32 -5.72
C ILE A 208 19.97 -17.12 -6.40
N HIS A 209 20.22 -15.88 -5.96
CA HIS A 209 19.80 -14.67 -6.69
C HIS A 209 20.80 -13.53 -6.45
N PRO A 210 21.05 -12.62 -7.42
CA PRO A 210 21.82 -11.41 -7.14
C PRO A 210 21.06 -10.63 -6.06
N SER A 211 21.54 -10.70 -4.82
CA SER A 211 21.00 -9.94 -3.69
C SER A 211 21.17 -8.46 -4.03
N ARG A 212 20.07 -7.81 -4.45
CA ARG A 212 20.06 -6.37 -4.69
C ARG A 212 20.53 -5.69 -3.41
N ASN A 213 21.52 -4.81 -3.55
CA ASN A 213 22.06 -4.07 -2.43
C ASN A 213 21.36 -2.71 -2.30
N HIS A 214 21.54 -2.05 -1.15
CA HIS A 214 20.91 -0.77 -0.85
C HIS A 214 21.26 0.30 -1.90
N LEU A 215 22.49 0.29 -2.43
CA LEU A 215 22.98 1.26 -3.41
C LEU A 215 22.27 1.14 -4.77
N SER A 216 22.00 -0.07 -5.25
CA SER A 216 21.30 -0.25 -6.52
C SER A 216 19.86 0.22 -6.44
N ILE A 217 19.15 -0.12 -5.36
CA ILE A 217 17.78 0.33 -5.12
C ILE A 217 17.74 1.85 -4.96
N GLN A 218 18.67 2.43 -4.19
CA GLN A 218 18.78 3.89 -4.05
C GLN A 218 18.91 4.57 -5.42
N HIS A 219 19.84 4.09 -6.26
CA HIS A 219 20.07 4.66 -7.59
C HIS A 219 18.85 4.55 -8.49
N GLU A 220 18.12 3.43 -8.44
CA GLU A 220 16.89 3.25 -9.23
C GLU A 220 15.77 4.21 -8.79
N ILE A 221 15.56 4.37 -7.47
CA ILE A 221 14.57 5.34 -6.98
C ILE A 221 15.01 6.78 -7.32
N GLU A 222 16.29 7.09 -7.18
CA GLU A 222 16.85 8.42 -7.51
C GLU A 222 16.78 8.73 -9.02
N SER A 223 16.96 7.74 -9.88
CA SER A 223 16.89 7.93 -11.34
C SER A 223 15.45 7.92 -11.88
N TRP A 224 14.50 7.34 -11.14
CA TRP A 224 13.09 7.30 -11.52
C TRP A 224 12.49 8.71 -11.67
N LYS A 225 11.76 8.91 -12.76
CA LYS A 225 11.05 10.16 -13.08
C LYS A 225 9.69 9.85 -13.71
N CYS A 226 8.73 10.75 -13.49
CA CYS A 226 7.46 10.71 -14.21
C CYS A 226 7.69 10.89 -15.72
N LEU A 227 6.81 10.30 -16.53
CA LEU A 227 6.80 10.51 -17.97
C LEU A 227 6.54 11.98 -18.31
N THR A 228 7.19 12.48 -19.36
CA THR A 228 6.95 13.83 -19.89
C THR A 228 5.47 14.00 -20.24
N GLY A 229 4.86 15.10 -19.79
CA GLY A 229 3.43 15.37 -20.00
C GLY A 229 2.49 14.82 -18.92
N THR A 230 3.02 14.18 -17.87
CA THR A 230 2.23 13.83 -16.69
C THR A 230 1.59 15.08 -16.08
N PRO A 231 0.27 15.09 -15.78
CA PRO A 231 -0.39 16.20 -15.09
C PRO A 231 0.30 16.56 -13.77
N SER A 232 0.38 17.85 -13.44
CA SER A 232 1.13 18.36 -12.27
C SER A 232 0.70 17.73 -10.95
N THR A 233 -0.61 17.50 -10.74
CA THR A 233 -1.14 16.88 -9.52
C THR A 233 -0.68 15.43 -9.38
N LEU A 234 -0.74 14.64 -10.46
CA LEU A 234 -0.27 13.26 -10.48
C LEU A 234 1.25 13.17 -10.35
N GLN A 235 1.97 14.12 -10.96
CA GLN A 235 3.42 14.22 -10.82
C GLN A 235 3.83 14.51 -9.37
N ALA A 236 3.14 15.43 -8.71
CA ALA A 236 3.36 15.76 -7.29
C ALA A 236 3.09 14.54 -6.39
N ALA A 237 1.96 13.84 -6.58
CA ALA A 237 1.65 12.62 -5.84
C ALA A 237 2.70 11.52 -6.07
N ALA A 238 3.16 11.34 -7.30
CA ALA A 238 4.17 10.34 -7.62
C ALA A 238 5.55 10.68 -7.04
N TYR A 239 5.95 11.95 -7.01
CA TYR A 239 7.18 12.38 -6.34
C TYR A 239 7.08 12.28 -4.80
N ALA A 240 5.89 12.45 -4.23
CA ALA A 240 5.66 12.15 -2.81
C ALA A 240 5.89 10.65 -2.51
N TYR A 241 5.41 9.74 -3.37
CA TYR A 241 5.71 8.31 -3.26
C TYR A 241 7.20 8.00 -3.41
N ARG A 242 7.88 8.66 -4.34
CA ARG A 242 9.33 8.47 -4.54
C ARG A 242 10.11 8.90 -3.30
N GLY A 243 9.73 10.04 -2.73
CA GLY A 243 10.27 10.54 -1.47
C GLY A 243 10.05 9.56 -0.32
N ALA A 244 8.83 9.03 -0.18
CA ALA A 244 8.52 8.02 0.83
C ALA A 244 9.33 6.73 0.65
N ALA A 245 9.55 6.27 -0.59
CA ALA A 245 10.40 5.11 -0.88
C ALA A 245 11.87 5.35 -0.46
N LEU A 246 12.42 6.54 -0.74
CA LEU A 246 13.76 6.92 -0.30
C LEU A 246 13.87 7.04 1.22
N ILE A 247 12.89 7.65 1.88
CA ILE A 247 12.82 7.74 3.34
C ILE A 247 12.84 6.32 3.92
N TYR A 248 12.00 5.42 3.42
CA TYR A 248 11.94 4.04 3.92
C TYR A 248 13.27 3.30 3.76
N LEU A 249 13.94 3.45 2.60
CA LEU A 249 15.26 2.88 2.37
C LEU A 249 16.33 3.45 3.33
N TYR A 250 16.39 4.77 3.46
CA TYR A 250 17.36 5.43 4.34
C TYR A 250 17.12 5.10 5.80
N ARG A 251 15.88 4.90 6.24
CA ARG A 251 15.57 4.42 7.59
C ARG A 251 16.14 3.03 7.85
N LYS A 252 16.01 2.09 6.90
CA LYS A 252 16.66 0.77 7.03
C LYS A 252 18.18 0.89 7.09
N MET A 253 18.78 1.70 6.23
CA MET A 253 20.24 1.95 6.25
C MET A 253 20.69 2.55 7.59
N ARG A 254 19.92 3.52 8.11
CA ARG A 254 20.19 4.20 9.40
C ARG A 254 20.24 3.18 10.54
N ARG A 255 19.24 2.31 10.64
CA ARG A 255 19.22 1.24 11.66
C ARG A 255 20.44 0.32 11.57
N HIS A 256 20.87 -0.03 10.36
CA HIS A 256 22.06 -0.87 10.17
C HIS A 256 23.32 -0.15 10.67
N LEU A 257 23.46 1.14 10.36
CA LEU A 257 24.59 1.97 10.81
C LEU A 257 24.60 2.23 12.32
N GLU A 258 23.44 2.34 12.95
CA GLU A 258 23.29 2.50 14.41
C GLU A 258 23.69 1.23 15.16
N ILE A 259 23.45 0.05 14.59
CA ILE A 259 23.83 -1.24 15.18
C ILE A 259 25.34 -1.49 15.05
N ASP A 260 25.93 -1.25 13.88
CA ASP A 260 27.37 -1.44 13.65
C ASP A 260 27.95 -0.38 12.70
N SER A 261 28.88 0.42 13.24
CA SER A 261 29.63 1.43 12.49
C SER A 261 30.40 0.89 11.27
N ASN A 262 30.73 -0.41 11.24
CA ASN A 262 31.38 -1.06 10.09
C ASN A 262 30.50 -1.03 8.83
N TYR A 263 29.17 -0.91 8.96
CA TYR A 263 28.27 -0.74 7.81
C TYR A 263 28.51 0.58 7.05
N SER A 264 29.24 1.54 7.63
CA SER A 264 29.67 2.75 6.93
C SER A 264 30.52 2.41 5.70
N LEU A 265 31.36 1.37 5.80
CA LEU A 265 32.14 0.87 4.66
C LEU A 265 31.24 0.16 3.63
N THR A 266 30.25 -0.60 4.09
CA THR A 266 29.29 -1.33 3.23
C THR A 266 28.42 -0.38 2.40
N TYR A 267 27.95 0.72 2.99
CA TYR A 267 27.14 1.71 2.27
C TYR A 267 27.98 2.82 1.63
N GLY A 268 29.26 2.94 1.99
CA GLY A 268 30.12 4.03 1.55
C GLY A 268 29.63 5.41 2.01
N ILE A 269 28.89 5.48 3.12
CA ILE A 269 28.32 6.72 3.65
C ILE A 269 28.28 6.71 5.19
N PRO A 270 28.81 7.77 5.85
CA PRO A 270 28.65 7.94 7.30
C PRO A 270 27.21 8.20 7.72
N LEU A 271 26.88 7.84 8.96
CA LEU A 271 25.55 8.08 9.56
C LEU A 271 25.11 9.55 9.50
N SER A 272 26.02 10.50 9.72
CA SER A 272 25.74 11.94 9.64
C SER A 272 25.28 12.35 8.24
N THR A 273 26.00 11.93 7.20
CA THR A 273 25.65 12.24 5.80
C THR A 273 24.34 11.56 5.38
N LEU A 274 24.07 10.35 5.89
CA LEU A 274 22.77 9.70 5.67
C LEU A 274 21.62 10.50 6.30
N ASN A 275 21.81 11.01 7.52
CA ASN A 275 20.82 11.84 8.19
C ASN A 275 20.57 13.17 7.45
N GLU A 276 21.61 13.82 6.92
CA GLU A 276 21.45 15.01 6.07
C GLU A 276 20.65 14.72 4.80
N LYS A 277 20.94 13.60 4.12
CA LYS A 277 20.16 13.14 2.97
C LYS A 277 18.71 12.90 3.34
N LEU A 278 18.47 12.23 4.47
CA LEU A 278 17.13 11.94 4.96
C LEU A 278 16.33 13.23 5.20
N GLN A 279 16.91 14.22 5.88
CA GLN A 279 16.25 15.51 6.11
C GLN A 279 15.96 16.26 4.79
N THR A 280 16.86 16.17 3.81
CA THR A 280 16.65 16.73 2.47
C THR A 280 15.46 16.05 1.77
N ILE A 281 15.36 14.73 1.83
CA ILE A 281 14.24 14.00 1.23
C ILE A 281 12.94 14.26 1.98
N VAL A 282 12.96 14.39 3.31
CA VAL A 282 11.78 14.78 4.11
C VAL A 282 11.23 16.12 3.61
N ALA A 283 12.07 17.15 3.48
CA ALA A 283 11.65 18.45 2.96
C ALA A 283 11.05 18.36 1.54
N ASN A 284 11.76 17.71 0.61
CA ASN A 284 11.28 17.53 -0.77
C ASN A 284 9.96 16.74 -0.85
N THR A 285 9.76 15.78 0.05
CA THR A 285 8.53 14.97 0.12
C THR A 285 7.36 15.82 0.62
N LEU A 286 7.57 16.63 1.66
CA LEU A 286 6.56 17.58 2.14
C LEU A 286 6.19 18.60 1.06
N ASP A 287 7.17 19.13 0.32
CA ASP A 287 6.93 20.05 -0.80
C ASP A 287 6.10 19.39 -1.90
N SER A 288 6.41 18.13 -2.25
CA SER A 288 5.65 17.36 -3.25
C SER A 288 4.22 17.10 -2.78
N ILE A 289 4.02 16.76 -1.50
CA ILE A 289 2.69 16.63 -0.89
C ILE A 289 1.95 17.96 -0.93
N GLY A 290 2.62 19.07 -0.63
CA GLY A 290 2.05 20.43 -0.66
C GLY A 290 1.56 20.88 -2.02
N GLN A 291 2.11 20.33 -3.10
CA GLN A 291 1.67 20.59 -4.48
C GLN A 291 0.42 19.81 -4.89
N VAL A 292 0.03 18.78 -4.13
CA VAL A 292 -1.24 18.08 -4.33
C VAL A 292 -2.35 18.87 -3.63
N PRO A 293 -3.34 19.40 -4.38
CA PRO A 293 -4.41 20.21 -3.80
C PRO A 293 -5.23 19.42 -2.77
N GLU A 294 -5.58 20.08 -1.67
CA GLU A 294 -6.53 19.53 -0.70
C GLU A 294 -7.89 19.27 -1.34
N ASN A 295 -8.56 18.21 -0.93
CA ASN A 295 -9.86 17.78 -1.46
C ASN A 295 -9.88 17.35 -2.94
N ASP A 296 -8.74 17.36 -3.65
CA ASP A 296 -8.64 16.74 -4.97
C ASP A 296 -8.72 15.21 -4.87
N VAL A 297 -9.06 14.52 -5.96
CA VAL A 297 -9.06 13.05 -5.99
C VAL A 297 -7.66 12.48 -5.84
N SER A 298 -6.62 13.19 -6.31
CA SER A 298 -5.24 12.72 -6.20
C SER A 298 -4.70 12.67 -4.77
N GLU A 299 -5.40 13.30 -3.82
CA GLU A 299 -5.12 13.14 -2.40
C GLU A 299 -5.29 11.67 -1.95
N SER A 300 -6.10 10.87 -2.67
CA SER A 300 -6.41 9.48 -2.33
C SER A 300 -5.17 8.63 -2.08
N SER A 301 -4.09 8.88 -2.82
CA SER A 301 -2.83 8.14 -2.75
C SER A 301 -1.90 8.60 -1.61
N LEU A 302 -2.19 9.66 -0.88
CA LEU A 302 -1.18 10.28 0.00
C LEU A 302 -1.03 9.65 1.39
N LEU A 303 -1.82 8.64 1.76
CA LEU A 303 -1.77 8.04 3.10
C LEU A 303 -0.38 7.48 3.43
N PHE A 304 0.17 6.65 2.55
CA PHE A 304 1.51 6.08 2.74
C PHE A 304 2.61 7.16 2.78
N PRO A 305 2.72 8.09 1.80
CA PRO A 305 3.70 9.16 1.87
C PRO A 305 3.60 10.04 3.13
N LEU A 306 2.38 10.45 3.52
CA LEU A 306 2.14 11.26 4.71
C LEU A 306 2.60 10.55 5.98
N PHE A 307 2.31 9.26 6.12
CA PHE A 307 2.73 8.49 7.28
C PHE A 307 4.25 8.33 7.34
N ILE A 308 4.88 7.95 6.23
CA ILE A 308 6.33 7.72 6.18
C ILE A 308 7.11 9.00 6.47
N VAL A 309 6.71 10.13 5.87
CA VAL A 309 7.36 11.42 6.15
C VAL A 309 7.03 11.91 7.55
N GLY A 310 5.78 11.75 8.02
CA GLY A 310 5.35 12.09 9.37
C GLY A 310 6.13 11.35 10.46
N GLY A 311 6.62 10.14 10.17
CA GLY A 311 7.50 9.38 11.04
C GLY A 311 8.94 9.93 11.15
N GLU A 312 9.33 10.88 10.30
CA GLU A 312 10.68 11.47 10.24
C GLU A 312 10.71 13.00 10.45
N VAL A 313 9.55 13.68 10.46
CA VAL A 313 9.52 15.12 10.78
C VAL A 313 9.90 15.37 12.24
N GLU A 314 10.67 16.44 12.46
CA GLU A 314 11.12 16.85 13.79
C GLU A 314 10.57 18.21 14.22
N ARG A 315 10.24 19.06 13.24
CA ARG A 315 9.76 20.42 13.50
C ARG A 315 8.25 20.43 13.68
N THR A 316 7.77 21.25 14.63
CA THR A 316 6.35 21.38 14.95
C THR A 316 5.49 21.84 13.77
N ASP A 317 6.01 22.73 12.92
CA ASP A 317 5.30 23.19 11.71
C ASP A 317 5.11 22.06 10.68
N GLN A 318 6.10 21.19 10.52
CA GLN A 318 6.01 20.02 9.65
C GLN A 318 5.05 18.96 10.22
N MET A 319 5.06 18.74 11.53
CA MET A 319 4.09 17.88 12.22
C MET A 319 2.65 18.40 12.01
N GLU A 320 2.44 19.70 12.17
CA GLU A 320 1.13 20.34 11.95
C GLU A 320 0.66 20.22 10.49
N PHE A 321 1.58 20.36 9.54
CA PHE A 321 1.27 20.13 8.13
C PHE A 321 0.79 18.70 7.88
N VAL A 322 1.53 17.68 8.36
CA VAL A 322 1.14 16.27 8.19
C VAL A 322 -0.19 15.98 8.88
N ARG A 323 -0.38 16.47 10.12
CA ARG A 323 -1.63 16.37 10.89
C ARG A 323 -2.81 16.93 10.09
N THR A 324 -2.70 18.16 9.61
CA THR A 324 -3.74 18.83 8.83
C THR A 324 -4.12 18.02 7.59
N ARG A 325 -3.12 17.53 6.84
CA ARG A 325 -3.36 16.74 5.62
C ARG A 325 -4.05 15.40 5.91
N LEU A 326 -3.66 14.70 6.98
CA LEU A 326 -4.35 13.47 7.39
C LEU A 326 -5.79 13.75 7.87
N GLN A 327 -6.03 14.87 8.56
CA GLN A 327 -7.37 15.27 8.99
C GLN A 327 -8.28 15.62 7.81
N VAL A 328 -7.79 16.39 6.83
CA VAL A 328 -8.53 16.68 5.58
C VAL A 328 -8.90 15.38 4.87
N SER A 329 -7.92 14.51 4.68
CA SER A 329 -8.11 13.19 4.08
C SER A 329 -9.17 12.35 4.81
N TYR A 330 -9.10 12.27 6.15
CA TYR A 330 -10.06 11.53 6.98
C TYR A 330 -11.46 12.16 6.93
N ASN A 331 -11.56 13.48 7.00
CA ASN A 331 -12.86 14.18 6.95
C ASN A 331 -13.59 13.95 5.65
N LYS A 332 -12.85 13.84 4.53
CA LYS A 332 -13.37 13.53 3.21
C LYS A 332 -13.76 12.05 3.05
N ARG A 333 -12.90 11.12 3.48
CA ARG A 333 -13.02 9.69 3.16
C ARG A 333 -13.64 8.82 4.25
N ARG A 334 -13.55 9.24 5.51
CA ARG A 334 -14.02 8.46 6.68
C ARG A 334 -13.46 7.03 6.74
N PHE A 335 -12.23 6.82 6.27
CA PHE A 335 -11.56 5.54 6.40
C PHE A 335 -10.72 5.48 7.68
N ARG A 336 -10.89 4.40 8.44
CA ARG A 336 -10.28 4.18 9.76
C ARG A 336 -8.75 4.02 9.68
N ASN A 337 -8.21 3.49 8.59
CA ASN A 337 -6.77 3.43 8.37
C ASN A 337 -6.11 4.83 8.38
N ILE A 338 -6.81 5.87 7.91
CA ILE A 338 -6.30 7.26 7.93
C ILE A 338 -6.26 7.81 9.37
N SER A 339 -7.35 7.64 10.14
CA SER A 339 -7.38 8.09 11.54
C SER A 339 -6.35 7.33 12.37
N ARG A 340 -6.21 6.02 12.14
CA ARG A 340 -5.21 5.20 12.82
C ARG A 340 -3.77 5.62 12.50
N ALA A 341 -3.48 5.96 11.25
CA ALA A 341 -2.19 6.50 10.87
C ALA A 341 -1.87 7.79 11.64
N LEU A 342 -2.85 8.69 11.77
CA LEU A 342 -2.69 9.92 12.54
C LEU A 342 -2.47 9.64 14.03
N GLU A 343 -3.26 8.76 14.65
CA GLU A 343 -3.10 8.37 16.05
C GLU A 343 -1.68 7.87 16.36
N VAL A 344 -1.13 7.01 15.50
CA VAL A 344 0.23 6.48 15.66
C VAL A 344 1.28 7.58 15.55
N LEU A 345 1.09 8.56 14.67
CA LEU A 345 2.01 9.69 14.54
C LEU A 345 1.91 10.65 15.74
N GLU A 346 0.71 10.95 16.23
CA GLU A 346 0.53 11.78 17.43
C GLU A 346 1.22 11.14 18.65
N GLU A 347 1.02 9.85 18.83
CA GLU A 347 1.67 9.07 19.88
C GLU A 347 3.20 9.12 19.74
N LEU A 348 3.72 8.87 18.53
CA LEU A 348 5.15 8.97 18.23
C LEU A 348 5.73 10.35 18.58
N TRP A 349 5.07 11.43 18.14
CA TRP A 349 5.56 12.80 18.36
C TRP A 349 5.57 13.16 19.85
N VAL A 350 4.54 12.76 20.60
CA VAL A 350 4.49 12.94 22.06
C VAL A 350 5.61 12.16 22.75
N TYR A 351 5.83 10.89 22.41
CA TYR A 351 6.89 10.11 23.03
C TYR A 351 8.27 10.69 22.72
N ARG A 352 8.54 11.10 21.47
CA ARG A 352 9.82 11.73 21.11
C ARG A 352 10.07 13.01 21.91
N LEU A 353 9.05 13.86 22.08
CA LEU A 353 9.16 15.06 22.91
C LEU A 353 9.53 14.74 24.36
N ILE A 354 8.93 13.69 24.94
CA ILE A 354 9.26 13.24 26.30
C ILE A 354 10.72 12.77 26.36
N GLN A 355 11.14 11.93 25.41
CA GLN A 355 12.49 11.38 25.37
C GLN A 355 13.57 12.46 25.19
N ASP A 356 13.28 13.50 24.40
CA ASP A 356 14.18 14.64 24.21
C ASP A 356 14.41 15.42 25.52
N VAL A 357 13.44 15.41 26.45
CA VAL A 357 13.56 16.05 27.78
C VAL A 357 14.29 15.16 28.77
N VAL A 358 13.99 13.86 28.79
CA VAL A 358 14.55 12.92 29.79
C VAL A 358 15.88 12.29 29.37
N GLY A 359 16.30 12.49 28.12
CA GLY A 359 17.58 11.99 27.58
C GLY A 359 17.58 10.49 27.28
N GLY A 360 16.44 9.93 26.89
CA GLY A 360 16.31 8.52 26.52
C GLY A 360 16.36 8.25 25.02
N GLU A 361 16.20 7.00 24.63
CA GLU A 361 16.18 6.58 23.23
C GLU A 361 14.92 7.09 22.53
N ARG A 362 15.09 7.74 21.37
CA ARG A 362 13.97 8.25 20.58
C ARG A 362 13.26 7.09 19.88
N PRO A 363 11.95 6.90 20.07
CA PRO A 363 11.25 5.77 19.47
C PRO A 363 11.04 5.94 17.97
N ASP A 364 10.88 4.80 17.30
CA ASP A 364 10.38 4.67 15.94
C ASP A 364 8.87 4.39 15.95
N TRP A 365 8.15 4.70 14.87
CA TRP A 365 6.73 4.32 14.76
C TRP A 365 6.56 2.80 14.77
N GLU A 366 7.58 2.02 14.38
CA GLU A 366 7.54 0.57 14.50
C GLU A 366 7.41 0.11 15.96
N ASP A 367 7.99 0.86 16.90
CA ASP A 367 7.91 0.53 18.33
C ASP A 367 6.50 0.82 18.85
N ILE A 368 5.90 1.92 18.40
CA ILE A 368 4.50 2.25 18.69
C ILE A 368 3.57 1.14 18.17
N LEU A 369 3.76 0.70 16.91
CA LEU A 369 2.95 -0.37 16.33
C LEU A 369 3.13 -1.71 17.05
N LYS A 370 4.36 -2.09 17.44
CA LYS A 370 4.62 -3.33 18.20
C LYS A 370 3.98 -3.32 19.58
N SER A 371 3.88 -2.15 20.20
CA SER A 371 3.23 -1.99 21.51
C SER A 371 1.70 -1.96 21.44
N SER A 372 1.14 -1.74 20.24
CA SER A 372 -0.30 -1.66 20.02
C SER A 372 -0.92 -3.01 19.68
N GLN A 373 -2.16 -3.22 20.12
CA GLN A 373 -2.98 -4.36 19.71
C GLN A 373 -3.68 -4.15 18.35
N GLU A 374 -3.68 -2.92 17.83
CA GLU A 374 -4.33 -2.59 16.57
C GLU A 374 -3.31 -2.45 15.43
N PRO A 375 -3.40 -3.28 14.38
CA PRO A 375 -2.53 -3.17 13.21
C PRO A 375 -2.84 -1.89 12.42
N LEU A 376 -1.83 -1.39 11.71
CA LEU A 376 -1.96 -0.28 10.76
C LEU A 376 -1.63 -0.76 9.36
N LEU A 377 -2.52 -0.51 8.40
CA LEU A 377 -2.23 -0.60 6.98
C LEU A 377 -2.34 0.78 6.35
N LEU A 378 -1.38 1.11 5.49
CA LEU A 378 -1.31 2.40 4.81
C LEU A 378 -1.87 2.33 3.38
N THR A 379 -2.65 1.29 3.11
CA THR A 379 -3.23 0.98 1.80
C THR A 379 -4.60 1.61 1.67
#